data_AF-A0A382F411-F1
#
_entry.id   AF-A0A382F411-F1
#
_cell.length_a   1.000
_cell.length_b   1.000
_cell.length_c   1.000
_cell.angle_alpha   90.00
_cell.angle_beta   90.00
_cell.angle_gamma   90.00
#
_symmetry.space_group_name_H-M   'P 1'
#
loop_
_entity.id
_entity.type
_entity.pdbx_description
1 polymer ?
#
loop_
_entity_poly.entity_id
_entity_poly.type
_entity_poly.pdbx_seq_one_letter_code
_entity_poly.pdbx_strand_id
1 'polypeptide(L)'
;MQRYSIFLILGVFAGMLAANIGPHWYEEIVDYHVFGDSAVLFGHTITAHFLINSIFMVFFFGVATKEITESILPGGALNPVNKAINPILGTIGGVLGPAGMYLLLAFVFYGGTADFGTVANGWAIPTATDIALAWLVARLVFGQRHPAVNFLLLLAVADDGIGLGIIAVFYPDP
;
A
#
# COMPACT_ATOMS: atom_id res chain seq x y z
N MET A 1 1.29 -4.69 -16.95
CA MET A 1 0.37 -4.80 -15.80
C MET A 1 -0.39 -6.14 -15.76
N GLN A 2 -1.23 -6.50 -16.75
CA GLN A 2 -2.08 -7.72 -16.68
C GLN A 2 -1.39 -9.06 -16.38
N ARG A 3 -0.22 -9.28 -16.98
CA ARG A 3 0.55 -10.52 -16.77
C ARG A 3 1.15 -10.59 -15.36
N TYR A 4 1.31 -9.45 -14.69
CA TYR A 4 1.95 -9.34 -13.38
C TYR A 4 0.94 -9.47 -12.23
N SER A 5 -0.30 -9.01 -12.39
CA SER A 5 -1.35 -9.15 -11.36
C SER A 5 -1.68 -10.62 -11.03
N ILE A 6 -1.57 -11.54 -12.00
CA ILE A 6 -1.78 -12.98 -11.76
C ILE A 6 -0.68 -13.55 -10.84
N PHE A 7 0.57 -13.14 -11.03
CA PHE A 7 1.67 -13.58 -10.15
C PHE A 7 1.50 -13.06 -8.72
N LEU A 8 0.99 -11.83 -8.56
CA LEU A 8 0.68 -11.27 -7.25
C LEU A 8 -0.39 -12.10 -6.53
N ILE A 9 -1.49 -12.41 -7.21
CA ILE A 9 -2.56 -13.24 -6.64
C ILE A 9 -2.04 -14.63 -6.27
N LEU A 10 -1.26 -15.27 -7.16
CA LEU A 10 -0.65 -16.57 -6.88
C LEU A 10 0.28 -16.50 -5.67
N GLY A 11 1.05 -15.42 -5.51
CA GLY A 11 1.91 -15.18 -4.35
C GLY A 11 1.10 -15.08 -3.05
N VAL A 12 0.00 -14.33 -3.06
CA VAL A 12 -0.91 -14.23 -1.89
C VAL A 12 -1.46 -15.60 -1.51
N PHE A 13 -1.98 -16.36 -2.48
CA PHE A 13 -2.51 -17.70 -2.22
C PHE A 13 -1.43 -18.66 -1.73
N ALA A 14 -0.23 -18.63 -2.32
CA ALA A 14 0.89 -19.46 -1.88
C ALA A 14 1.32 -19.11 -0.44
N GLY A 15 1.41 -17.82 -0.11
CA GLY A 15 1.72 -17.34 1.24
C GLY A 15 0.66 -17.76 2.25
N MET A 16 -0.62 -17.60 1.91
CA MET A 16 -1.72 -18.07 2.76
C MET A 16 -1.66 -19.59 2.97
N LEU A 17 -1.43 -20.37 1.92
CA LEU A 17 -1.31 -21.84 2.03
C LEU A 17 -0.12 -22.23 2.91
N ALA A 18 1.05 -21.61 2.70
CA ALA A 18 2.24 -21.86 3.51
C ALA A 18 1.99 -21.57 5.00
N ALA A 19 1.40 -20.41 5.31
CA ALA A 19 1.08 -20.00 6.67
C ALA A 19 0.06 -20.92 7.37
N ASN A 20 -0.86 -21.53 6.62
CA ASN A 20 -1.88 -22.43 7.20
C ASN A 20 -1.45 -23.91 7.28
N ILE A 21 -0.59 -24.38 6.38
CA ILE A 21 -0.12 -25.79 6.37
C ILE A 21 0.94 -26.03 7.44
N GLY A 22 1.84 -25.06 7.65
CA GLY A 22 2.97 -25.19 8.58
C GLY A 22 3.27 -23.87 9.26
N PRO A 23 2.41 -23.40 10.19
CA PRO A 23 2.54 -22.09 10.82
C PRO A 23 3.90 -21.91 11.51
N HIS A 24 4.35 -22.90 12.29
CA HIS A 24 5.66 -22.82 12.95
C HIS A 24 6.84 -22.73 11.98
N TRP A 25 6.81 -23.52 10.90
CA TRP A 25 7.86 -23.48 9.87
C TRP A 25 7.85 -22.15 9.12
N TYR A 26 6.66 -21.60 8.86
CA TYR A 26 6.51 -20.30 8.21
C TYR A 26 7.03 -19.18 9.11
N GLU A 27 6.65 -19.16 10.39
CA GLU A 27 7.14 -18.19 11.38
C GLU A 27 8.68 -18.27 11.54
N GLU A 28 9.25 -19.47 11.64
CA GLU A 28 10.71 -19.65 11.73
C GLU A 28 11.46 -19.06 10.53
N ILE A 29 10.89 -19.16 9.32
CA ILE A 29 11.49 -18.57 8.12
C ILE A 29 11.33 -17.05 8.10
N VAL A 30 10.15 -16.55 8.44
CA VAL A 30 9.82 -15.11 8.42
C VAL A 30 10.67 -14.37 9.45
N ASP A 31 10.80 -14.93 10.65
CA ASP A 31 11.56 -14.37 11.77
C ASP A 31 13.02 -14.85 11.81
N TYR A 32 13.49 -15.51 10.73
CA TYR A 32 14.86 -15.98 10.65
C TYR A 32 15.85 -14.81 10.72
N HIS A 33 16.73 -14.83 11.71
CA HIS A 33 17.75 -13.80 11.91
C HIS A 33 18.93 -14.05 10.97
N VAL A 34 18.92 -13.36 9.81
CA VAL A 34 19.84 -13.61 8.69
C VAL A 34 21.31 -13.38 9.09
N PHE A 35 21.57 -12.42 9.98
CA PHE A 35 22.91 -12.04 10.42
C PHE A 35 23.17 -12.33 11.91
N GLY A 36 22.32 -13.16 12.54
CA GLY A 36 22.37 -13.49 13.96
C GLY A 36 21.63 -12.50 14.86
N ASP A 37 21.37 -12.90 16.11
CA ASP A 37 20.49 -12.20 17.06
C ASP A 37 21.00 -10.80 17.49
N SER A 38 22.29 -10.52 17.30
CA SER A 38 22.92 -9.25 17.69
C SER A 38 23.03 -8.23 16.56
N ALA A 39 22.65 -8.61 15.33
CA ALA A 39 22.68 -7.71 14.19
C ALA A 39 21.43 -6.82 14.18
N VAL A 40 21.64 -5.53 14.49
CA VAL A 40 20.60 -4.51 14.53
C VAL A 40 20.88 -3.47 13.44
N LEU A 41 19.89 -3.21 12.59
CA LEU A 41 19.94 -2.16 11.57
C LEU A 41 18.82 -1.15 11.86
N PHE A 42 19.15 0.13 11.99
CA PHE A 42 18.20 1.20 12.33
C PHE A 42 17.38 0.96 13.62
N GLY A 43 17.88 0.14 14.56
CA GLY A 43 17.16 -0.20 15.80
C GLY A 43 16.30 -1.46 15.70
N HIS A 44 16.20 -2.10 14.54
CA HIS A 44 15.44 -3.33 14.32
C HIS A 44 16.33 -4.54 14.11
N THR A 45 15.89 -5.69 14.61
CA THR A 45 16.55 -6.98 14.33
C THR A 45 16.43 -7.29 12.84
N ILE A 46 17.53 -7.75 12.24
CA ILE A 46 17.54 -8.07 10.81
C ILE A 46 16.95 -9.47 10.61
N THR A 47 15.61 -9.52 10.57
CA THR A 47 14.87 -10.73 10.19
C THR A 47 14.78 -10.85 8.66
N ALA A 48 14.51 -12.06 8.17
CA ALA A 48 14.23 -12.29 6.76
C ALA A 48 13.05 -11.44 6.29
N HIS A 49 11.98 -11.35 7.10
CA HIS A 49 10.83 -10.50 6.84
C HIS A 49 11.23 -9.03 6.66
N PHE A 50 11.96 -8.47 7.62
CA PHE A 50 12.40 -7.08 7.57
C PHE A 50 13.23 -6.82 6.31
N LEU A 51 14.22 -7.66 6.03
CA LEU A 51 15.10 -7.47 4.88
C LEU A 51 14.33 -7.55 3.55
N ILE A 52 13.48 -8.56 3.40
CA ILE A 52 12.65 -8.73 2.20
C ILE A 52 11.72 -7.52 2.04
N ASN A 53 10.98 -7.18 3.10
CA ASN A 53 10.03 -6.07 3.07
C ASN A 53 10.75 -4.75 2.71
N SER A 54 11.82 -4.38 3.41
CA SER A 54 12.54 -3.13 3.15
C SER A 54 13.13 -3.06 1.74
N ILE A 55 13.76 -4.14 1.25
CA ILE A 55 14.34 -4.14 -0.11
C ILE A 55 13.24 -3.99 -1.17
N PHE A 56 12.15 -4.77 -1.07
CA PHE A 56 11.07 -4.68 -2.05
C PHE A 56 10.30 -3.37 -1.95
N MET A 57 10.12 -2.80 -0.75
CA MET A 57 9.50 -1.49 -0.55
C MET A 57 10.32 -0.36 -1.15
N VAL A 58 11.65 -0.41 -1.08
CA VAL A 58 12.53 0.55 -1.78
C VAL A 58 12.30 0.50 -3.28
N PHE A 59 12.24 -0.70 -3.88
CA PHE A 59 11.94 -0.83 -5.31
C PHE A 59 10.52 -0.36 -5.64
N PHE A 60 9.53 -0.71 -4.82
CA PHE A 60 8.14 -0.30 -5.01
C PHE A 60 8.00 1.22 -4.98
N PHE A 61 8.49 1.88 -3.93
CA PHE A 61 8.42 3.34 -3.85
C PHE A 61 9.28 4.04 -4.90
N GLY A 62 10.40 3.45 -5.32
CA GLY A 62 11.19 3.96 -6.44
C GLY A 62 10.39 3.97 -7.75
N VAL A 63 9.67 2.88 -8.03
CA VAL A 63 8.77 2.80 -9.20
C VAL A 63 7.58 3.76 -9.06
N ALA A 64 6.92 3.79 -7.90
CA ALA A 64 5.80 4.70 -7.64
C ALA A 64 6.21 6.16 -7.84
N THR A 65 7.37 6.58 -7.31
CA THR A 65 7.93 7.93 -7.49
C THR A 65 8.17 8.26 -8.96
N LYS A 66 8.70 7.31 -9.73
CA LYS A 66 8.92 7.46 -11.17
C LYS A 66 7.59 7.63 -11.92
N GLU A 67 6.59 6.79 -11.65
CA GLU A 67 5.26 6.88 -12.28
C GLU A 67 4.55 8.20 -11.93
N ILE A 68 4.62 8.64 -10.67
CA ILE A 68 4.09 9.95 -10.24
C ILE A 68 4.78 11.07 -11.02
N THR A 69 6.10 11.03 -11.12
CA THR A 69 6.88 12.05 -11.84
C THR A 69 6.51 12.09 -13.33
N GLU A 70 6.46 10.95 -13.99
CA GLU A 70 6.05 10.82 -15.40
C GLU A 70 4.61 11.30 -15.64
N SER A 71 3.71 11.06 -14.68
CA SER A 71 2.31 11.49 -14.80
C SER A 71 2.13 13.01 -14.79
N ILE A 72 3.03 13.76 -14.14
CA ILE A 72 2.99 15.22 -14.00
C ILE A 72 3.70 15.93 -15.16
N LEU A 73 4.64 15.27 -15.84
CA LEU A 73 5.40 15.84 -16.95
C LEU A 73 4.53 16.16 -18.20
N PRO A 74 5.01 16.99 -19.14
CA PRO A 74 4.33 17.26 -20.41
C PRO A 74 3.98 15.99 -21.19
N GLY A 75 2.69 15.78 -21.50
CA GLY A 75 2.18 14.54 -22.10
C GLY A 75 1.81 13.43 -21.10
N GLY A 76 2.09 13.65 -19.81
CA GLY A 76 1.71 12.78 -18.70
C GLY A 76 0.20 12.79 -18.42
N ALA A 77 -0.23 11.77 -17.71
CA ALA A 77 -1.65 11.44 -17.54
C ALA A 77 -2.40 12.43 -16.62
N LEU A 78 -1.67 13.15 -15.75
CA LEU A 78 -2.16 14.24 -14.88
C LEU A 78 -1.85 15.64 -15.44
N ASN A 79 -1.31 15.73 -16.66
CA ASN A 79 -1.02 17.00 -17.32
C ASN A 79 -1.93 17.20 -18.56
N PRO A 80 -2.62 18.35 -18.72
CA PRO A 80 -2.57 19.56 -17.90
C PRO A 80 -3.24 19.42 -16.54
N VAL A 81 -2.85 20.28 -15.60
CA VAL A 81 -3.35 20.31 -14.20
C VAL A 81 -4.88 20.31 -14.11
N ASN A 82 -5.58 20.87 -15.12
CA ASN A 82 -7.03 20.85 -15.18
C ASN A 82 -7.63 19.42 -15.22
N LYS A 83 -6.92 18.45 -15.81
CA LYS A 83 -7.32 17.03 -15.81
C LYS A 83 -7.01 16.33 -14.49
N ALA A 84 -6.06 16.85 -13.71
CA ALA A 84 -5.68 16.29 -12.41
C ALA A 84 -6.69 16.61 -11.30
N ILE A 85 -7.49 17.68 -11.44
CA ILE A 85 -8.44 18.12 -10.39
C ILE A 85 -9.42 17.02 -10.01
N ASN A 86 -10.06 16.36 -10.99
CA ASN A 86 -11.04 15.32 -10.71
C ASN A 86 -10.42 14.10 -10.00
N PRO A 87 -9.30 13.52 -10.48
CA PRO A 87 -8.58 12.47 -9.75
C PRO A 87 -8.18 12.89 -8.35
N ILE A 88 -7.58 14.09 -8.18
CA ILE A 88 -7.10 14.56 -6.86
C ILE A 88 -8.26 14.74 -5.87
N LEU A 89 -9.39 15.30 -6.29
CA LEU A 89 -10.56 15.41 -5.42
C LEU A 89 -11.11 14.03 -5.06
N GLY A 90 -11.10 13.10 -6.01
CA GLY A 90 -11.48 11.70 -5.78
C GLY A 90 -10.58 11.02 -4.75
N THR A 91 -9.25 11.18 -4.86
CA THR A 91 -8.30 10.58 -3.90
C THR A 91 -8.39 11.21 -2.53
N ILE A 92 -8.58 12.53 -2.42
CA ILE A 92 -8.83 13.17 -1.11
C ILE A 92 -10.06 12.57 -0.43
N GLY A 93 -11.15 12.36 -1.16
CA GLY A 93 -12.32 11.66 -0.63
C GLY A 93 -12.02 10.20 -0.25
N GLY A 94 -11.24 9.52 -1.08
CA GLY A 94 -10.76 8.15 -0.88
C GLY A 94 -9.82 7.98 0.31
N VAL A 95 -9.14 9.03 0.76
CA VAL A 95 -8.29 9.03 1.95
C VAL A 95 -9.08 9.44 3.18
N LEU A 96 -9.77 10.59 3.13
CA LEU A 96 -10.50 11.13 4.29
C LEU A 96 -11.65 10.24 4.74
N GLY A 97 -12.36 9.61 3.80
CA GLY A 97 -13.49 8.73 4.12
C GLY A 97 -13.08 7.52 4.96
N PRO A 98 -12.18 6.64 4.46
CA PRO A 98 -11.71 5.47 5.20
C PRO A 98 -10.95 5.85 6.47
N ALA A 99 -10.09 6.87 6.46
CA ALA A 99 -9.39 7.34 7.65
C ALA A 99 -10.36 7.81 8.74
N GLY A 100 -11.34 8.64 8.37
CA GLY A 100 -12.35 9.14 9.30
C GLY A 100 -13.23 8.02 9.87
N MET A 101 -13.65 7.08 9.03
CA MET A 101 -14.40 5.91 9.47
C MET A 101 -13.59 5.04 10.44
N TYR A 102 -12.31 4.79 10.13
CA TYR A 102 -11.43 4.01 10.99
C TYR A 102 -11.25 4.67 12.35
N LEU A 103 -10.96 5.98 12.39
CA LEU A 103 -10.79 6.72 13.64
C LEU A 103 -12.08 6.75 14.48
N LEU A 104 -13.24 6.87 13.83
CA LEU A 104 -14.53 6.77 14.49
C LEU A 104 -14.71 5.39 15.13
N LEU A 105 -14.45 4.32 14.39
CA LEU A 105 -14.57 2.95 14.91
C LEU A 105 -13.55 2.69 16.04
N ALA A 106 -12.31 3.13 15.88
CA ALA A 106 -11.28 3.06 16.92
C ALA A 106 -11.74 3.76 18.20
N PHE A 107 -12.36 4.95 18.07
CA PHE A 107 -12.91 5.66 19.22
C PHE A 107 -14.12 4.94 19.84
N VAL A 108 -15.02 4.39 19.04
CA VAL A 108 -16.21 3.68 19.54
C VAL A 108 -15.83 2.41 20.30
N PHE A 109 -14.88 1.63 19.79
CA PHE A 109 -14.51 0.34 20.39
C PHE A 109 -13.42 0.44 21.46
N TYR A 110 -12.48 1.37 21.31
CA TYR A 110 -11.30 1.49 22.19
C TYR A 110 -11.28 2.80 22.98
N GLY A 111 -12.26 3.69 22.81
CA GLY A 111 -12.34 4.95 23.55
C GLY A 111 -12.30 4.74 25.06
N GLY A 112 -11.31 5.33 25.72
CA GLY A 112 -11.09 5.21 27.17
C GLY A 112 -10.25 4.00 27.60
N THR A 113 -9.77 3.19 26.67
CA THR A 113 -8.77 2.15 26.94
C THR A 113 -7.35 2.68 26.76
N ALA A 114 -6.37 2.03 27.37
CA ALA A 114 -4.95 2.36 27.18
C ALA A 114 -4.48 2.14 25.73
N ASP A 115 -5.16 1.25 24.99
CA ASP A 115 -4.77 0.83 23.64
C ASP A 115 -5.26 1.79 22.54
N PHE A 116 -6.12 2.77 22.88
CA PHE A 116 -6.68 3.71 21.90
C PHE A 116 -5.59 4.43 21.09
N GLY A 117 -4.50 4.87 21.74
CA GLY A 117 -3.41 5.56 21.06
C GLY A 117 -2.73 4.69 20.00
N THR A 118 -2.48 3.42 20.33
CA THR A 118 -1.86 2.45 19.42
C THR A 118 -2.78 2.13 18.24
N VAL A 119 -4.06 1.88 18.51
CA VAL A 119 -5.04 1.57 17.45
C VAL A 119 -5.29 2.78 16.56
N ALA A 120 -5.46 3.97 17.14
CA ALA A 120 -5.69 5.20 16.38
C ALA A 120 -4.51 5.58 15.49
N ASN A 121 -3.28 5.20 15.86
CA ASN A 121 -2.11 5.38 15.00
C ASN A 121 -2.23 4.59 13.68
N GLY A 122 -3.09 3.59 13.57
CA GLY A 122 -3.34 2.84 12.33
C GLY A 122 -4.21 3.53 11.27
N TRP A 123 -4.50 4.83 11.39
CA TRP A 123 -5.48 5.52 10.56
C TRP A 123 -5.18 5.55 9.06
N ALA A 124 -3.90 5.43 8.66
CA ALA A 124 -3.49 5.39 7.25
C ALA A 124 -3.53 3.97 6.64
N ILE A 125 -3.70 2.92 7.44
CA ILE A 125 -3.85 1.53 6.94
C ILE A 125 -5.01 1.41 5.93
N PRO A 126 -6.25 1.90 6.22
CA PRO A 126 -7.38 1.76 5.31
C PRO A 126 -7.31 2.68 4.08
N THR A 127 -6.33 3.58 3.99
CA THR A 127 -6.17 4.51 2.86
C THR A 127 -5.23 3.96 1.78
N ALA A 128 -4.53 2.84 2.04
CA ALA A 128 -3.64 2.24 1.07
C ALA A 128 -4.42 1.48 -0.01
N THR A 129 -4.14 1.77 -1.28
CA THR A 129 -4.76 1.11 -2.45
C THR A 129 -3.75 0.27 -3.21
N ASP A 130 -4.03 -1.03 -3.41
CA ASP A 130 -3.22 -1.87 -4.30
C ASP A 130 -3.65 -1.65 -5.77
N ILE A 131 -2.83 -0.89 -6.50
CA ILE A 131 -3.04 -0.56 -7.93
C ILE A 131 -3.15 -1.81 -8.82
N ALA A 132 -2.40 -2.88 -8.53
CA ALA A 132 -2.35 -4.07 -9.36
C ALA A 132 -3.62 -4.90 -9.23
N LEU A 133 -4.18 -4.98 -8.02
CA LEU A 133 -5.45 -5.64 -7.75
C LEU A 133 -6.64 -4.79 -8.23
N ALA A 134 -6.65 -3.48 -7.91
CA ALA A 134 -7.72 -2.57 -8.32
C ALA A 134 -7.88 -2.56 -9.86
N TRP A 135 -6.77 -2.49 -10.59
CA TRP A 135 -6.79 -2.49 -12.05
C TRP A 135 -7.24 -3.84 -12.63
N LEU A 136 -6.85 -4.97 -12.02
CA LEU A 136 -7.30 -6.30 -12.45
C LEU A 136 -8.82 -6.44 -12.31
N VAL A 137 -9.36 -6.10 -11.14
CA VAL A 137 -10.79 -6.17 -10.84
C VAL A 137 -11.57 -5.21 -11.74
N ALA A 138 -11.08 -3.99 -11.92
CA ALA A 138 -11.70 -3.01 -12.83
C ALA A 138 -11.82 -3.55 -14.27
N ARG A 139 -10.77 -4.18 -14.78
CA ARG A 139 -10.78 -4.77 -16.12
C ARG A 139 -11.72 -5.97 -16.24
N LEU A 140 -11.85 -6.76 -15.19
CA LEU A 140 -12.76 -7.91 -15.15
C LEU A 140 -14.22 -7.44 -15.14
N VAL A 141 -14.54 -6.43 -14.34
CA VAL A 141 -15.91 -5.92 -14.17
C VAL A 141 -16.36 -5.05 -15.35
N PHE A 142 -15.55 -4.06 -15.73
CA PHE A 142 -15.92 -3.08 -16.76
C PHE A 142 -15.51 -3.49 -18.18
N GLY A 143 -14.59 -4.45 -18.31
CA GLY A 143 -14.01 -4.84 -19.59
C GLY A 143 -12.80 -3.99 -20.00
N GLN A 144 -11.96 -4.54 -20.88
CA GLN A 144 -10.62 -4.01 -21.17
C GLN A 144 -10.57 -2.62 -21.79
N ARG A 145 -11.65 -2.20 -22.45
CA ARG A 145 -11.70 -0.94 -23.21
C ARG A 145 -12.57 0.11 -22.53
N HIS A 146 -13.06 -0.16 -21.32
CA HIS A 146 -13.95 0.76 -20.65
C HIS A 146 -13.18 1.98 -20.12
N PRO A 147 -13.66 3.22 -20.34
CA PRO A 147 -12.98 4.45 -19.91
C PRO A 147 -12.67 4.48 -18.40
N ALA A 148 -13.49 3.81 -17.58
CA ALA A 148 -13.28 3.71 -16.14
C ALA A 148 -11.94 3.08 -15.77
N VAL A 149 -11.40 2.15 -16.56
CA VAL A 149 -10.11 1.50 -16.26
C VAL A 149 -8.97 2.53 -16.33
N ASN A 150 -9.00 3.42 -17.32
CA ASN A 150 -8.01 4.49 -17.45
C ASN A 150 -8.16 5.53 -16.33
N PHE A 151 -9.41 5.87 -15.98
CA PHE A 151 -9.68 6.78 -14.86
C PHE A 151 -9.21 6.22 -13.51
N LEU A 152 -9.43 4.93 -13.25
CA LEU A 152 -8.97 4.26 -12.03
C LEU A 152 -7.45 4.18 -11.95
N LEU A 153 -6.77 4.00 -13.09
CA LEU A 153 -5.31 4.04 -13.12
C LEU A 153 -4.76 5.43 -12.80
N LEU A 154 -5.42 6.49 -13.29
CA LEU A 154 -5.10 7.88 -12.90
C LEU A 154 -5.33 8.15 -11.42
N LEU A 155 -6.46 7.66 -10.89
CA LEU A 155 -6.81 7.78 -9.48
C LEU A 155 -5.76 7.08 -8.60
N ALA A 156 -5.37 5.86 -8.97
CA ALA A 156 -4.39 5.08 -8.21
C ALA A 156 -3.01 5.74 -8.16
N VAL A 157 -2.52 6.31 -9.27
CA VAL A 157 -1.25 7.05 -9.27
C VAL A 157 -1.30 8.28 -8.36
N ALA A 158 -2.42 9.02 -8.38
CA ALA A 158 -2.60 10.15 -7.49
C ALA A 158 -2.69 9.72 -6.01
N ASP A 159 -3.32 8.58 -5.74
CA ASP A 159 -3.47 8.00 -4.40
C ASP A 159 -2.13 7.53 -3.83
N ASP A 160 -1.32 6.83 -4.65
CA ASP A 160 0.04 6.41 -4.29
C ASP A 160 0.92 7.60 -3.87
N GLY A 161 0.79 8.74 -4.56
CA GLY A 161 1.52 9.96 -4.22
C GLY A 161 1.09 10.56 -2.88
N ILE A 162 -0.22 10.58 -2.60
CA ILE A 162 -0.74 11.03 -1.31
C ILE A 162 -0.33 10.06 -0.19
N GLY A 163 -0.46 8.75 -0.42
CA GLY A 163 -0.05 7.70 0.51
C GLY A 163 1.42 7.78 0.88
N LEU A 164 2.31 7.99 -0.10
CA LEU A 164 3.73 8.20 0.14
C LEU A 164 3.99 9.44 1.01
N GLY A 165 3.27 10.54 0.76
CA GLY A 165 3.34 11.74 1.59
C GLY A 165 2.85 11.51 3.02
N ILE A 166 1.77 10.75 3.20
CA ILE A 166 1.24 10.38 4.52
C ILE A 166 2.26 9.57 5.30
N ILE A 167 2.82 8.51 4.70
CA ILE A 167 3.82 7.66 5.35
C ILE A 167 5.05 8.48 5.73
N ALA A 168 5.58 9.30 4.81
CA ALA A 168 6.78 10.09 5.07
C ALA A 168 6.63 11.12 6.21
N VAL A 169 5.43 11.67 6.42
CA VAL A 169 5.18 12.72 7.43
C VAL A 169 4.71 12.14 8.76
N PHE A 170 3.81 11.15 8.73
CA PHE A 170 3.15 10.63 9.93
C PHE A 170 3.75 9.32 10.45
N TYR A 171 4.51 8.60 9.63
CA TYR A 171 5.15 7.32 9.97
C TYR A 171 6.64 7.31 9.61
N PRO A 172 7.46 8.22 10.19
CA PRO A 172 8.88 8.34 9.87
C PRO A 172 9.75 7.22 10.46
N ASP A 173 9.22 6.43 11.40
CA ASP A 173 9.93 5.33 12.06
C ASP A 173 9.66 4.00 11.31
N PRO A 174 10.71 3.24 10.93
CA PRO A 174 10.61 1.97 10.20
C PRO A 174 10.11 0.77 11.02
#